data_AF-A0A7W2CDU0-F1
#
_entry.id   AF-A0A7W2CDU0-F1
#
_cell.length_a   1.000
_cell.length_b   1.000
_cell.length_c   1.000
_cell.angle_alpha   90.00
_cell.angle_beta   90.00
_cell.angle_gamma   90.00
#
_symmetry.space_group_name_H-M   'P 1'
#
loop_
_entity.id
_entity.type
_entity.pdbx_description
1 polymer ?
#
loop_
_entity_poly.entity_id
_entity_poly.type
_entity_poly.pdbx_seq_one_letter_code
_entity_poly.pdbx_strand_id
1 'polypeptide(L)'
;MAKLEDSSDSTLTLAQLHREVLARLRAAHVDDAELSARRILEETTGIDIGQFPAEEGQLMNRRTVVRTDSLTARRVLGEPLQYVIGSWQFRYLDLAVDRRALIPRPETEEVVGQAIEILTSKNKNVDGKPSIVADLGTGTGAIALSIAQEVLDAHVHATDISQEALALARSNLAGLGRAAARVQLHAGDWLEALPAGLKGQLHMLISNPPYVSSNDQLPAVVADWEPVDALMGGEDGFRHLDLLVREGRNWLRPGGWLILECGSEQGIRLQSLLIARGYCEVEINLDMSGKQRFVTARRPLDDVEELHVRAAFDALQRGLLVVAPTDTLPGLLAKYNNVSAVESSYKAKARPSDQPVPVLVSGIEQAAQMIHLNDEVRKLVATHWPGALTLVAERISGVDPVTGGNTIGVRCPEPGWLRLLIDDVGPVTGSSANLHGVETLVGAEDAAATLAIEAAYVIPGVSEGGLASTVVDTTGESLVVLREGAVDVNQLL
;
A
#
# COMPACT_ATOMS: atom_id res chain seq x y z
N MET A 1 20.52 19.95 -62.69
CA MET A 1 19.13 19.61 -63.07
C MET A 1 19.10 18.17 -63.58
N ALA A 2 18.88 17.23 -62.67
CA ALA A 2 18.37 15.91 -62.99
C ALA A 2 17.15 15.76 -62.08
N LYS A 3 15.96 15.80 -62.68
CA LYS A 3 14.70 15.54 -61.97
C LYS A 3 14.79 14.12 -61.44
N LEU A 4 14.75 13.97 -60.12
CA LEU A 4 14.23 12.74 -59.53
C LEU A 4 12.81 12.61 -60.06
N GLU A 5 12.62 11.64 -60.95
CA GLU A 5 11.30 11.29 -61.45
C GLU A 5 10.46 10.81 -60.27
N ASP A 6 9.37 11.54 -60.05
CA ASP A 6 8.29 11.29 -59.11
C ASP A 6 7.57 10.01 -59.57
N SER A 7 8.07 8.84 -59.14
CA SER A 7 7.48 7.54 -59.46
C SER A 7 6.83 6.91 -58.22
N SER A 8 5.69 7.45 -57.78
CA SER A 8 4.68 6.68 -57.03
C SER A 8 3.33 7.41 -57.02
N ASP A 9 2.64 7.38 -58.17
CA ASP A 9 1.21 7.71 -58.27
C ASP A 9 0.33 6.48 -57.94
N SER A 10 0.86 5.52 -57.17
CA SER A 10 0.17 4.28 -56.84
C SER A 10 -0.72 4.47 -55.62
N THR A 11 -1.99 4.76 -55.87
CA THR A 11 -3.07 4.64 -54.89
C THR A 11 -3.11 3.18 -54.40
N LEU A 12 -2.66 2.93 -53.16
CA LEU A 12 -2.71 1.59 -52.56
C LEU A 12 -4.12 1.30 -52.07
N THR A 13 -4.60 0.06 -52.24
CA THR A 13 -5.78 -0.40 -51.51
C THR A 13 -5.45 -0.63 -50.03
N LEU A 14 -6.46 -0.62 -49.15
CA LEU A 14 -6.29 -0.97 -47.73
C LEU A 14 -5.55 -2.31 -47.56
N ALA A 15 -5.92 -3.32 -48.35
CA ALA A 15 -5.28 -4.63 -48.31
C ALA A 15 -3.81 -4.61 -48.79
N GLN A 16 -3.46 -3.76 -49.76
CA GLN A 16 -2.07 -3.59 -50.20
C GLN A 16 -1.23 -2.91 -49.11
N LEU A 17 -1.74 -1.79 -48.55
CA LEU A 17 -1.08 -1.06 -47.49
C LEU A 17 -0.86 -1.94 -46.25
N HIS A 18 -1.84 -2.76 -45.88
CA HIS A 18 -1.70 -3.72 -44.79
C HIS A 18 -0.60 -4.75 -45.02
N ARG A 19 -0.52 -5.33 -46.22
CA ARG A 19 0.55 -6.29 -46.54
C ARG A 19 1.93 -5.63 -46.48
N GLU A 20 2.07 -4.39 -46.92
CA GLU A 20 3.34 -3.65 -46.88
C GLU A 20 3.78 -3.35 -45.45
N VAL A 21 2.87 -2.85 -44.61
CA VAL A 21 3.14 -2.58 -43.19
C VAL A 21 3.54 -3.88 -42.47
N LEU A 22 2.77 -4.95 -42.65
CA LEU A 22 3.03 -6.23 -42.01
C LEU A 22 4.38 -6.82 -42.45
N ALA A 23 4.72 -6.75 -43.73
CA ALA A 23 5.99 -7.22 -44.25
C ALA A 23 7.17 -6.47 -43.61
N ARG A 24 7.07 -5.14 -43.46
CA ARG A 24 8.10 -4.32 -42.81
C ARG A 24 8.28 -4.67 -41.33
N LEU A 25 7.19 -4.83 -40.59
CA LEU A 25 7.23 -5.18 -39.17
C LEU A 25 7.81 -6.59 -38.95
N ARG A 26 7.41 -7.57 -39.77
CA ARG A 26 7.99 -8.93 -39.73
C ARG A 26 9.47 -8.93 -40.08
N ALA A 27 9.90 -8.17 -41.09
CA ALA A 27 11.32 -8.05 -41.45
C ALA A 27 12.15 -7.43 -40.31
N ALA A 28 11.54 -6.57 -39.50
CA ALA A 28 12.15 -5.99 -38.30
C ALA A 28 12.03 -6.87 -37.04
N HIS A 29 11.44 -8.08 -37.14
CA HIS A 29 11.24 -9.00 -36.02
C HIS A 29 10.45 -8.38 -34.86
N VAL A 30 9.45 -7.55 -35.18
CA VAL A 30 8.50 -7.04 -34.17
C VAL A 30 7.60 -8.20 -33.70
N ASP A 31 7.67 -8.54 -32.41
CA ASP A 31 6.96 -9.70 -31.83
C ASP A 31 5.45 -9.70 -32.08
N ASP A 32 4.84 -8.51 -32.05
CA ASP A 32 3.40 -8.29 -32.22
C ASP A 32 3.06 -7.66 -33.60
N ALA A 33 3.82 -7.99 -34.65
CA ALA A 33 3.72 -7.36 -35.98
C ALA A 33 2.29 -7.28 -36.54
N GLU A 34 1.47 -8.32 -36.37
CA GLU A 34 0.10 -8.42 -36.84
C GLU A 34 -0.82 -7.44 -36.12
N LEU A 35 -0.72 -7.37 -34.78
CA LEU A 35 -1.47 -6.43 -33.97
C LEU A 35 -1.03 -4.99 -34.29
N SER A 36 0.28 -4.77 -34.33
CA SER A 36 0.87 -3.49 -34.69
C SER A 36 0.41 -3.00 -36.07
N ALA A 37 0.42 -3.85 -37.09
CA ALA A 37 -0.03 -3.49 -38.45
C ALA A 37 -1.50 -3.08 -38.46
N ARG A 38 -2.36 -3.86 -37.79
CA ARG A 38 -3.79 -3.60 -37.70
C ARG A 38 -4.08 -2.26 -37.02
N ARG A 39 -3.48 -2.02 -35.85
CA ARG A 39 -3.72 -0.79 -35.07
C ARG A 39 -3.17 0.45 -35.76
N ILE A 40 -2.01 0.36 -36.42
CA ILE A 40 -1.47 1.47 -37.23
C ILE A 40 -2.43 1.85 -38.36
N LEU A 41 -3.03 0.86 -39.04
CA LEU A 41 -4.00 1.13 -40.10
C LEU A 41 -5.30 1.70 -39.55
N GLU A 42 -5.84 1.13 -38.48
CA GLU A 42 -7.03 1.64 -37.81
C GLU A 42 -6.88 3.13 -37.49
N GLU A 43 -5.77 3.51 -36.86
CA GLU A 43 -5.46 4.91 -36.52
C GLU A 43 -5.32 5.83 -37.75
N THR A 44 -4.72 5.33 -38.83
CA THR A 44 -4.41 6.18 -40.01
C THR A 44 -5.54 6.25 -41.02
N THR A 45 -6.45 5.28 -41.01
CA THR A 45 -7.59 5.18 -41.92
C THR A 45 -8.91 5.56 -41.28
N GLY A 46 -9.03 5.41 -39.95
CA GLY A 46 -10.29 5.55 -39.22
C GLY A 46 -11.26 4.37 -39.44
N ILE A 47 -10.82 3.29 -40.09
CA ILE A 47 -11.62 2.10 -40.34
C ILE A 47 -11.42 1.15 -39.16
N ASP A 48 -12.51 0.65 -38.59
CA ASP A 48 -12.45 -0.32 -37.50
C ASP A 48 -11.98 -1.69 -38.02
N ILE A 49 -11.23 -2.44 -37.22
CA ILE A 49 -10.73 -3.77 -37.57
C ILE A 49 -11.82 -4.74 -38.06
N GLY A 50 -13.03 -4.65 -37.52
CA GLY A 50 -14.17 -5.48 -37.93
C GLY A 50 -14.69 -5.15 -39.33
N GLN A 51 -14.38 -3.96 -39.84
CA GLN A 51 -14.77 -3.48 -41.17
C GLN A 51 -13.72 -3.79 -42.24
N PHE A 52 -12.49 -4.18 -41.85
CA PHE A 52 -11.39 -4.44 -42.78
C PHE A 52 -11.75 -5.40 -43.92
N PRO A 53 -12.43 -6.54 -43.69
CA PRO A 53 -12.78 -7.46 -44.78
C PRO A 53 -13.71 -6.86 -45.84
N ALA A 54 -14.58 -5.91 -45.43
CA ALA A 54 -15.49 -5.24 -46.34
C ALA A 54 -14.81 -4.10 -47.12
N GLU A 55 -13.78 -3.50 -46.54
CA GLU A 55 -13.08 -2.32 -47.07
C GLU A 55 -11.73 -2.63 -47.76
N GLU A 56 -11.37 -3.91 -47.96
CA GLU A 56 -10.06 -4.32 -48.50
C GLU A 56 -9.68 -3.64 -49.83
N GLY A 57 -10.69 -3.36 -50.67
CA GLY A 57 -10.54 -2.72 -51.98
C GLY A 57 -10.54 -1.19 -51.94
N GLN A 58 -10.80 -0.58 -50.77
CA GLN A 58 -10.85 0.88 -50.63
C GLN A 58 -9.48 1.50 -50.92
N LEU A 59 -9.45 2.52 -51.79
CA LEU A 59 -8.23 3.24 -52.14
C LEU A 59 -7.83 4.23 -51.06
N MET A 60 -6.57 4.19 -50.63
CA MET A 60 -6.01 5.05 -49.61
C MET A 60 -5.45 6.33 -50.21
N ASN A 61 -5.78 7.47 -49.61
CA ASN A 61 -5.23 8.75 -50.05
C ASN A 61 -3.75 8.87 -49.64
N ARG A 62 -3.01 9.77 -50.31
CA ARG A 62 -1.57 9.97 -50.07
C ARG A 62 -1.24 10.37 -48.63
N ARG A 63 -2.10 11.13 -47.96
CA ARG A 63 -1.85 11.56 -46.56
C ARG A 63 -1.91 10.36 -45.61
N THR A 64 -2.88 9.47 -45.81
CA THR A 64 -3.01 8.22 -45.06
C THR A 64 -1.76 7.37 -45.24
N VAL A 65 -1.35 7.09 -46.49
CA VAL A 65 -0.13 6.29 -46.77
C VAL A 65 1.11 6.88 -46.09
N VAL A 66 1.34 8.19 -46.24
CA VAL A 66 2.50 8.87 -45.61
C VAL A 66 2.45 8.79 -44.09
N ARG A 67 1.26 8.94 -43.49
CA ARG A 67 1.08 8.80 -42.03
C ARG A 67 1.34 7.37 -41.58
N THR A 68 0.79 6.37 -42.28
CA THR A 68 1.01 4.95 -42.03
C THR A 68 2.49 4.61 -42.09
N ASP A 69 3.20 5.07 -43.13
CA ASP A 69 4.64 4.86 -43.29
C ASP A 69 5.45 5.42 -42.14
N SER A 70 5.10 6.63 -41.67
CA SER A 70 5.75 7.27 -40.52
C SER A 70 5.54 6.48 -39.23
N LEU A 71 4.34 5.97 -38.98
CA LEU A 71 4.04 5.16 -37.80
C LEU A 71 4.73 3.79 -37.86
N THR A 72 4.72 3.15 -39.03
CA THR A 72 5.44 1.89 -39.24
C THR A 72 6.94 2.07 -39.04
N ALA A 73 7.52 3.16 -39.52
CA ALA A 73 8.95 3.43 -39.31
C ALA A 73 9.31 3.55 -37.82
N ARG A 74 8.49 4.26 -37.04
CA ARG A 74 8.65 4.35 -35.58
C ARG A 74 8.56 2.99 -34.89
N ARG A 75 7.54 2.18 -35.22
CA ARG A 75 7.38 0.83 -34.65
C ARG A 75 8.54 -0.09 -35.01
N VAL A 76 9.07 -0.01 -36.24
CA VAL A 76 10.26 -0.77 -36.69
C VAL A 76 11.51 -0.43 -35.86
N LEU A 77 11.62 0.80 -35.34
CA LEU A 77 12.71 1.20 -34.44
C LEU A 77 12.54 0.68 -33.00
N GLY A 78 11.49 -0.09 -32.72
CA GLY A 78 11.20 -0.67 -31.41
C GLY A 78 10.30 0.20 -30.53
N GLU A 79 9.86 1.38 -30.99
CA GLU A 79 8.97 2.26 -30.22
C GLU A 79 7.66 1.56 -29.86
N PRO A 80 7.21 1.56 -28.59
CA PRO A 80 5.96 0.94 -28.17
C PRO A 80 4.79 1.33 -29.07
N LEU A 81 3.96 0.35 -29.44
CA LEU A 81 2.81 0.58 -30.33
C LEU A 81 1.90 1.70 -29.80
N GLN A 82 1.72 1.78 -28.49
CA GLN A 82 0.92 2.78 -27.81
C GLN A 82 1.46 4.19 -28.06
N TYR A 83 2.76 4.42 -27.92
CA TYR A 83 3.38 5.72 -28.25
C TYR A 83 3.38 6.00 -29.75
N VAL A 84 3.50 4.97 -30.59
CA VAL A 84 3.37 5.10 -32.05
C VAL A 84 2.00 5.65 -32.42
N ILE A 85 0.93 5.09 -31.85
CA ILE A 85 -0.46 5.53 -32.07
C ILE A 85 -0.70 6.90 -31.42
N GLY A 86 -0.20 7.10 -30.20
CA GLY A 86 -0.35 8.33 -29.42
C GLY A 86 -1.57 8.36 -28.51
N SER A 87 -2.45 7.35 -28.59
CA SER A 87 -3.54 7.12 -27.65
C SER A 87 -3.70 5.64 -27.31
N TRP A 88 -4.24 5.36 -26.13
CA TRP A 88 -4.51 4.01 -25.67
C TRP A 88 -5.74 3.95 -24.76
N GLN A 89 -6.54 2.91 -24.94
CA GLN A 89 -7.70 2.67 -24.09
C GLN A 89 -7.26 2.22 -22.71
N PHE A 90 -7.89 2.81 -21.69
CA PHE A 90 -7.74 2.41 -20.31
C PHE A 90 -9.11 2.55 -19.64
N ARG A 91 -9.69 1.43 -19.20
CA ARG A 91 -11.08 1.37 -18.74
C ARG A 91 -12.04 2.00 -19.76
N TYR A 92 -12.84 2.98 -19.35
CA TYR A 92 -13.77 3.70 -20.23
C TYR A 92 -13.20 4.99 -20.81
N LEU A 93 -11.86 5.15 -20.79
CA LEU A 93 -11.14 6.31 -21.31
C LEU A 93 -10.30 5.93 -22.53
N ASP A 94 -10.16 6.89 -23.44
CA ASP A 94 -9.09 6.89 -24.45
C ASP A 94 -8.09 7.98 -24.05
N LEU A 95 -6.91 7.55 -23.58
CA LEU A 95 -5.89 8.43 -23.01
C LEU A 95 -4.82 8.70 -24.05
N ALA A 96 -4.44 9.97 -24.21
CA ALA A 96 -3.18 10.30 -24.87
C ALA A 96 -2.01 9.68 -24.09
N VAL A 97 -1.08 9.07 -24.83
CA VAL A 97 0.11 8.42 -24.30
C VAL A 97 1.33 8.76 -25.15
N ASP A 98 2.42 9.11 -24.50
CA ASP A 98 3.72 9.33 -25.13
C ASP A 98 4.84 9.19 -24.09
N ARG A 99 6.09 9.42 -24.52
CA ARG A 99 7.31 9.21 -23.72
C ARG A 99 7.39 10.03 -22.42
N ARG A 100 6.43 10.90 -22.14
CA ARG A 100 6.39 11.71 -20.91
C ARG A 100 5.93 10.92 -19.68
N ALA A 101 5.24 9.79 -19.85
CA ALA A 101 4.72 8.98 -18.75
C ALA A 101 4.65 7.48 -19.10
N LEU A 102 4.55 6.63 -18.08
CA LEU A 102 4.32 5.19 -18.23
C LEU A 102 3.06 4.92 -19.08
N ILE A 103 3.15 3.96 -19.99
CA ILE A 103 1.97 3.48 -20.73
C ILE A 103 1.05 2.74 -19.74
N PRO A 104 -0.23 3.13 -19.59
CA PRO A 104 -1.17 2.45 -18.68
C PRO A 104 -1.23 0.96 -18.94
N ARG A 105 -1.12 0.16 -17.89
CA ARG A 105 -1.11 -1.30 -17.96
C ARG A 105 -2.52 -1.87 -17.76
N PRO A 106 -2.91 -2.94 -18.47
CA PRO A 106 -4.19 -3.61 -18.25
C PRO A 106 -4.41 -4.00 -16.79
N GLU A 107 -3.36 -4.45 -16.10
CA GLU A 107 -3.41 -4.86 -14.70
C GLU A 107 -3.81 -3.70 -13.77
N THR A 108 -3.41 -2.46 -14.09
CA THR A 108 -3.81 -1.27 -13.33
C THR A 108 -5.31 -1.00 -13.43
N GLU A 109 -6.01 -1.51 -14.45
CA GLU A 109 -7.47 -1.40 -14.52
C GLU A 109 -8.17 -2.15 -13.38
N GLU A 110 -7.58 -3.26 -12.92
CA GLU A 110 -8.09 -4.06 -11.79
C GLU A 110 -7.93 -3.28 -10.48
N VAL A 111 -6.78 -2.61 -10.29
CA VAL A 111 -6.51 -1.74 -9.14
C VAL A 111 -7.58 -0.63 -9.04
N VAL A 112 -7.88 0.01 -10.18
CA VAL A 112 -8.91 1.04 -10.26
C VAL A 112 -10.32 0.45 -10.07
N GLY A 113 -10.57 -0.77 -10.57
CA GLY A 113 -11.82 -1.49 -10.35
C GLY A 113 -12.10 -1.68 -8.86
N GLN A 114 -11.13 -2.19 -8.12
CA GLN A 114 -11.21 -2.34 -6.67
C GLN A 114 -11.45 -1.00 -5.96
N ALA A 115 -10.76 0.06 -6.39
CA ALA A 115 -10.96 1.40 -5.85
C ALA A 115 -12.41 1.87 -6.02
N ILE A 116 -12.99 1.68 -7.21
CA ILE A 116 -14.36 2.06 -7.52
C ILE A 116 -15.36 1.23 -6.71
N GLU A 117 -15.14 -0.07 -6.56
CA GLU A 117 -16.02 -0.92 -5.75
C GLU A 117 -16.05 -0.47 -4.29
N ILE A 118 -14.89 -0.21 -3.68
CA ILE A 118 -14.78 0.34 -2.33
C ILE A 118 -15.51 1.70 -2.25
N LEU A 119 -15.24 2.59 -3.21
CA LEU A 119 -15.82 3.92 -3.32
C LEU A 119 -17.27 3.94 -3.83
N THR A 120 -17.94 2.82 -4.06
CA THR A 120 -19.37 2.81 -4.43
C THR A 120 -20.18 1.87 -3.55
N SER A 121 -19.52 1.14 -2.65
CA SER A 121 -20.15 0.28 -1.66
C SER A 121 -21.17 1.04 -0.80
N LYS A 122 -22.28 0.38 -0.45
CA LYS A 122 -23.40 0.99 0.31
C LYS A 122 -23.00 1.51 1.71
N ASN A 123 -21.88 1.03 2.25
CA ASN A 123 -21.36 1.41 3.57
C ASN A 123 -20.47 2.66 3.55
N LYS A 124 -20.26 3.28 2.38
CA LYS A 124 -19.30 4.35 2.15
C LYS A 124 -19.62 5.69 2.85
N ASN A 125 -20.90 6.03 2.98
CA ASN A 125 -21.36 7.36 3.35
C ASN A 125 -22.32 7.33 4.54
N VAL A 126 -21.79 7.10 5.74
CA VAL A 126 -22.53 7.40 6.98
C VAL A 126 -22.79 8.92 7.09
N ASP A 127 -21.92 9.74 6.48
CA ASP A 127 -21.91 11.20 6.69
C ASP A 127 -22.40 12.01 5.47
N GLY A 128 -22.66 11.36 4.33
CA GLY A 128 -23.09 12.01 3.08
C GLY A 128 -22.08 12.96 2.42
N LYS A 129 -20.80 12.91 2.80
CA LYS A 129 -19.74 13.78 2.27
C LYS A 129 -19.14 13.23 0.96
N PRO A 130 -18.65 14.10 0.06
CA PRO A 130 -17.89 13.68 -1.11
C PRO A 130 -16.61 12.93 -0.70
N SER A 131 -16.23 11.92 -1.48
CA SER A 131 -14.98 11.20 -1.24
C SER A 131 -13.77 12.01 -1.68
N ILE A 132 -12.75 12.03 -0.85
CA ILE A 132 -11.46 12.65 -1.17
C ILE A 132 -10.47 11.53 -1.44
N VAL A 133 -9.96 11.46 -2.67
CA VAL A 133 -9.05 10.43 -3.15
C VAL A 133 -7.72 11.07 -3.55
N ALA A 134 -6.60 10.44 -3.21
CA ALA A 134 -5.29 10.82 -3.74
C ALA A 134 -4.75 9.73 -4.66
N ASP A 135 -4.31 10.13 -5.86
CA ASP A 135 -3.56 9.29 -6.81
C ASP A 135 -2.11 9.77 -6.85
N LEU A 136 -1.16 8.93 -6.44
CA LEU A 136 0.24 9.32 -6.33
C LEU A 136 1.09 8.70 -7.43
N GLY A 137 1.84 9.52 -8.16
CA GLY A 137 2.53 9.09 -9.39
C GLY A 137 1.57 8.92 -10.55
N THR A 138 0.69 9.91 -10.78
CA THR A 138 -0.48 9.78 -11.66
C THR A 138 -0.13 9.52 -13.14
N GLY A 139 1.08 9.87 -13.59
CA GLY A 139 1.55 9.59 -14.94
C GLY A 139 0.65 10.24 -16.00
N THR A 140 -0.05 9.41 -16.77
CA THR A 140 -1.02 9.84 -17.80
C THR A 140 -2.33 10.35 -17.22
N GLY A 141 -2.55 10.21 -15.91
CA GLY A 141 -3.83 10.43 -15.24
C GLY A 141 -4.74 9.20 -15.20
N ALA A 142 -4.28 8.03 -15.66
CA ALA A 142 -5.12 6.85 -15.84
C ALA A 142 -5.98 6.51 -14.61
N ILE A 143 -5.36 6.37 -13.44
CA ILE A 143 -6.07 6.06 -12.18
C ILE A 143 -7.00 7.22 -11.80
N ALA A 144 -6.46 8.44 -11.67
CA ALA A 144 -7.22 9.60 -11.23
C ALA A 144 -8.45 9.90 -12.09
N LEU A 145 -8.30 9.87 -13.42
CA LEU A 145 -9.34 10.25 -14.36
C LEU A 145 -10.44 9.18 -14.43
N SER A 146 -10.08 7.89 -14.35
CA SER A 146 -11.08 6.81 -14.29
C SER A 146 -11.92 6.88 -13.02
N ILE A 147 -11.29 7.09 -11.85
CA ILE A 147 -12.02 7.28 -10.59
C ILE A 147 -12.96 8.49 -10.69
N ALA A 148 -12.49 9.61 -11.23
CA ALA A 148 -13.32 10.81 -11.38
C ALA A 148 -14.49 10.63 -12.35
N GLN A 149 -14.33 9.83 -13.41
CA GLN A 149 -15.37 9.52 -14.38
C GLN A 149 -16.45 8.61 -13.78
N GLU A 150 -16.05 7.59 -13.04
CA GLU A 150 -16.93 6.50 -12.61
C GLU A 150 -17.54 6.73 -11.22
N VAL A 151 -16.88 7.52 -10.36
CA VAL A 151 -17.35 7.86 -9.01
C VAL A 151 -17.81 9.31 -8.97
N LEU A 152 -19.12 9.52 -9.06
CA LEU A 152 -19.74 10.85 -9.24
C LEU A 152 -19.43 11.87 -8.14
N ASP A 153 -19.19 11.40 -6.91
CA ASP A 153 -18.91 12.22 -5.73
C ASP A 153 -17.41 12.23 -5.35
N ALA A 154 -16.52 11.62 -6.13
CA ALA A 154 -15.09 11.63 -5.86
C ALA A 154 -14.44 12.94 -6.29
N HIS A 155 -13.70 13.54 -5.36
CA HIS A 155 -12.74 14.62 -5.57
C HIS A 155 -11.34 14.01 -5.53
N VAL A 156 -10.62 14.09 -6.65
CA VAL A 156 -9.36 13.41 -6.85
C VAL A 156 -8.21 14.41 -6.86
N HIS A 157 -7.22 14.18 -6.01
CA HIS A 157 -5.96 14.91 -5.96
C HIS A 157 -4.88 14.01 -6.55
N ALA A 158 -4.39 14.33 -7.73
CA ALA A 158 -3.39 13.54 -8.42
C ALA A 158 -2.03 14.25 -8.34
N THR A 159 -0.98 13.52 -8.01
CA THR A 159 0.37 14.05 -7.87
C THR A 159 1.34 13.37 -8.81
N ASP A 160 2.34 14.11 -9.29
CA ASP A 160 3.49 13.53 -9.98
C ASP A 160 4.70 14.44 -9.80
N ILE A 161 5.89 13.84 -9.73
CA ILE A 161 7.15 14.59 -9.67
C ILE A 161 7.53 15.12 -11.07
N SER A 162 7.08 14.45 -12.13
CA SER A 162 7.37 14.82 -13.51
C SER A 162 6.37 15.87 -14.01
N GLN A 163 6.89 17.08 -14.27
CA GLN A 163 6.12 18.14 -14.92
C GLN A 163 5.61 17.73 -16.30
N GLU A 164 6.38 16.91 -17.02
CA GLU A 164 6.01 16.41 -18.33
C GLU A 164 4.87 15.40 -18.26
N ALA A 165 4.90 14.50 -17.27
CA ALA A 165 3.78 13.59 -17.00
C ALA A 165 2.51 14.38 -16.65
N LEU A 166 2.63 15.39 -15.77
CA LEU A 166 1.49 16.26 -15.44
C LEU A 166 0.97 17.05 -16.64
N ALA A 167 1.83 17.46 -17.58
CA ALA A 167 1.38 18.09 -18.82
C ALA A 167 0.55 17.13 -19.68
N LEU A 168 0.95 15.86 -19.76
CA LEU A 168 0.17 14.81 -20.42
C LEU A 168 -1.15 14.52 -19.67
N ALA A 169 -1.11 14.31 -18.35
CA ALA A 169 -2.31 14.14 -17.53
C ALA A 169 -3.30 15.32 -17.67
N ARG A 170 -2.79 16.56 -17.76
CA ARG A 170 -3.62 17.75 -17.98
C ARG A 170 -4.28 17.77 -19.35
N SER A 171 -3.61 17.22 -20.37
CA SER A 171 -4.16 17.05 -21.72
C SER A 171 -5.31 16.03 -21.71
N ASN A 172 -5.12 14.89 -21.03
CA ASN A 172 -6.17 13.88 -20.85
C ASN A 172 -7.34 14.39 -20.01
N LEU A 173 -7.04 15.13 -18.94
CA LEU A 173 -8.04 15.77 -18.09
C LEU A 173 -8.97 16.72 -18.86
N ALA A 174 -8.44 17.46 -19.84
CA ALA A 174 -9.25 18.34 -20.68
C ALA A 174 -10.32 17.59 -21.48
N GLY A 175 -10.09 16.32 -21.82
CA GLY A 175 -11.04 15.44 -22.52
C GLY A 175 -12.12 14.84 -21.62
N LEU A 176 -12.00 14.90 -20.30
CA LEU A 176 -12.87 14.20 -19.34
C LEU A 176 -14.26 14.83 -19.17
N GLY A 177 -14.50 16.03 -19.72
CA GLY A 177 -15.77 16.75 -19.61
C GLY A 177 -16.07 17.20 -18.17
N ARG A 178 -17.31 17.00 -17.69
CA ARG A 178 -17.76 17.53 -16.38
C ARG A 178 -17.00 16.95 -15.18
N ALA A 179 -16.51 15.72 -15.31
CA ALA A 179 -15.74 15.07 -14.25
C ALA A 179 -14.38 15.76 -14.01
N ALA A 180 -13.86 16.49 -15.00
CA ALA A 180 -12.60 17.21 -14.88
C ALA A 180 -12.61 18.25 -13.74
N ALA A 181 -13.77 18.83 -13.43
CA ALA A 181 -13.91 19.82 -12.35
C ALA A 181 -13.61 19.27 -10.95
N ARG A 182 -13.56 17.94 -10.79
CA ARG A 182 -13.28 17.26 -9.53
C ARG A 182 -11.86 16.71 -9.44
N VAL A 183 -11.00 16.97 -10.42
CA VAL A 183 -9.61 16.50 -10.44
C VAL A 183 -8.67 17.69 -10.28
N GLN A 184 -7.73 17.58 -9.36
CA GLN A 184 -6.67 18.56 -9.14
C GLN A 184 -5.31 17.90 -9.32
N LEU A 185 -4.47 18.49 -10.18
CA LEU A 185 -3.11 18.03 -10.44
C LEU A 185 -2.11 18.85 -9.63
N HIS A 186 -1.25 18.19 -8.85
CA HIS A 186 -0.23 18.82 -8.01
C HIS A 186 1.16 18.32 -8.42
N ALA A 187 2.09 19.24 -8.61
CA ALA A 187 3.47 18.89 -8.93
C ALA A 187 4.33 18.81 -7.68
N GLY A 188 5.04 17.71 -7.52
CA GLY A 188 5.95 17.50 -6.39
C GLY A 188 6.11 16.03 -6.05
N ASP A 189 6.85 15.77 -4.98
CA ASP A 189 7.19 14.41 -4.56
C ASP A 189 6.06 13.80 -3.72
N TRP A 190 5.51 12.67 -4.19
CA TRP A 190 4.50 11.86 -3.50
C TRP A 190 3.46 12.68 -2.71
N LEU A 191 3.48 12.51 -1.38
CA LEU A 191 2.57 13.11 -0.42
C LEU A 191 2.89 14.57 -0.13
N GLU A 192 4.13 15.02 -0.33
CA GLU A 192 4.54 16.42 -0.07
C GLU A 192 3.85 17.39 -1.03
N ALA A 193 3.49 16.92 -2.23
CA ALA A 193 2.75 17.70 -3.22
C ALA A 193 1.28 17.95 -2.83
N LEU A 194 0.72 17.15 -1.92
CA LEU A 194 -0.68 17.28 -1.52
C LEU A 194 -0.90 18.50 -0.61
N PRO A 195 -2.05 19.19 -0.71
CA PRO A 195 -2.39 20.25 0.22
C PRO A 195 -2.42 19.76 1.68
N ALA A 196 -1.70 20.44 2.57
CA ALA A 196 -1.56 20.04 3.98
C ALA A 196 -2.90 19.85 4.72
N GLY A 197 -3.96 20.57 4.31
CA GLY A 197 -5.30 20.44 4.86
C GLY A 197 -5.99 19.09 4.58
N LEU A 198 -5.43 18.24 3.71
CA LEU A 198 -5.93 16.88 3.44
C LEU A 198 -5.35 15.83 4.39
N LYS A 199 -4.36 16.18 5.22
CA LYS A 199 -3.77 15.24 6.17
C LYS A 199 -4.86 14.71 7.12
N GLY A 200 -4.97 13.39 7.25
CA GLY A 200 -6.02 12.71 8.01
C GLY A 200 -7.43 12.76 7.42
N GLN A 201 -7.61 13.20 6.16
CA GLN A 201 -8.93 13.39 5.54
C GLN A 201 -9.19 12.49 4.32
N LEU A 202 -8.15 11.86 3.77
CA LEU A 202 -8.28 11.05 2.57
C LEU A 202 -9.15 9.82 2.86
N HIS A 203 -10.17 9.63 2.04
CA HIS A 203 -10.98 8.41 2.04
C HIS A 203 -10.22 7.28 1.37
N MET A 204 -9.36 7.61 0.41
CA MET A 204 -8.52 6.68 -0.30
C MET A 204 -7.21 7.32 -0.73
N LEU A 205 -6.13 6.57 -0.63
CA LEU A 205 -4.85 6.82 -1.28
C LEU A 205 -4.58 5.62 -2.19
N ILE A 206 -4.35 5.88 -3.46
CA ILE A 206 -4.07 4.86 -4.48
C ILE A 206 -2.79 5.24 -5.22
N SER A 207 -2.01 4.24 -5.61
CA SER A 207 -0.82 4.45 -6.43
C SER A 207 -0.45 3.19 -7.20
N ASN A 208 0.03 3.38 -8.43
CA ASN A 208 0.91 2.44 -9.11
C ASN A 208 2.33 3.02 -9.10
N PRO A 209 3.08 2.85 -7.99
CA PRO A 209 4.41 3.44 -7.88
C PRO A 209 5.44 2.64 -8.67
N PRO A 210 6.61 3.22 -8.99
CA PRO A 210 7.74 2.47 -9.51
C PRO A 210 8.15 1.35 -8.52
N TYR A 211 8.15 0.10 -8.99
CA TYR A 211 8.44 -1.07 -8.14
C TYR A 211 9.47 -2.04 -8.74
N VAL A 212 10.07 -1.71 -9.89
CA VAL A 212 11.07 -2.56 -10.56
C VAL A 212 12.41 -2.44 -9.84
N SER A 213 13.12 -3.57 -9.63
CA SER A 213 14.48 -3.55 -9.09
C SER A 213 15.46 -3.04 -10.15
N SER A 214 16.48 -2.31 -9.72
CA SER A 214 17.59 -1.90 -10.60
C SER A 214 18.34 -3.08 -11.24
N ASN A 215 18.18 -4.29 -10.72
CA ASN A 215 18.81 -5.52 -11.22
C ASN A 215 17.92 -6.29 -12.21
N ASP A 216 16.65 -5.91 -12.37
CA ASP A 216 15.73 -6.59 -13.26
C ASP A 216 16.03 -6.28 -14.73
N GLN A 217 15.98 -7.32 -15.57
CA GLN A 217 16.09 -7.15 -17.01
C GLN A 217 14.71 -6.83 -17.59
N LEU A 218 14.56 -5.60 -18.07
CA LEU A 218 13.35 -5.16 -18.75
C LEU A 218 13.45 -5.41 -20.26
N PRO A 219 12.33 -5.73 -20.94
CA PRO A 219 12.27 -5.75 -22.39
C PRO A 219 12.72 -4.41 -22.98
N ALA A 220 13.43 -4.41 -24.10
CA ALA A 220 13.94 -3.20 -24.75
C ALA A 220 12.83 -2.18 -25.06
N VAL A 221 11.64 -2.65 -25.45
CA VAL A 221 10.47 -1.81 -25.69
C VAL A 221 10.04 -0.99 -24.46
N VAL A 222 10.33 -1.47 -23.24
CA VAL A 222 10.09 -0.75 -21.99
C VAL A 222 11.33 0.08 -21.63
N ALA A 223 12.50 -0.57 -21.54
CA ALA A 223 13.74 0.03 -21.05
C ALA A 223 14.21 1.24 -21.88
N ASP A 224 14.03 1.19 -23.20
CA ASP A 224 14.55 2.23 -24.11
C ASP A 224 13.57 3.40 -24.31
N TRP A 225 12.29 3.21 -23.98
CA TRP A 225 11.22 4.12 -24.38
C TRP A 225 10.43 4.75 -23.25
N GLU A 226 10.16 4.01 -22.17
CA GLU A 226 9.38 4.51 -21.04
C GLU A 226 10.28 5.23 -20.01
N PRO A 227 9.76 6.22 -19.25
CA PRO A 227 10.57 6.95 -18.28
C PRO A 227 11.12 6.03 -17.18
N VAL A 228 12.44 6.05 -16.98
CA VAL A 228 13.12 5.23 -15.96
C VAL A 228 12.57 5.52 -14.55
N ASP A 229 12.29 6.79 -14.26
CA ASP A 229 11.75 7.22 -12.97
C ASP A 229 10.34 6.69 -12.70
N ALA A 230 9.59 6.30 -13.75
CA ALA A 230 8.27 5.66 -13.61
C ALA A 230 8.34 4.14 -13.42
N LEU A 231 9.55 3.55 -13.53
CA LEU A 231 9.77 2.10 -13.46
C LEU A 231 10.53 1.70 -12.19
N MET A 232 11.62 2.41 -11.89
CA MET A 232 12.60 1.99 -10.88
C MET A 232 12.16 2.28 -9.44
N GLY A 233 12.00 1.21 -8.65
CA GLY A 233 11.66 1.24 -7.22
C GLY A 233 12.86 1.15 -6.27
N GLY A 234 14.08 1.39 -6.75
CA GLY A 234 15.32 1.23 -5.99
C GLY A 234 15.99 -0.14 -6.18
N GLU A 235 16.92 -0.49 -5.29
CA GLU A 235 17.75 -1.69 -5.41
C GLU A 235 16.92 -2.99 -5.43
N ASP A 236 15.91 -3.09 -4.57
CA ASP A 236 15.00 -4.24 -4.48
C ASP A 236 13.59 -3.94 -5.01
N GLY A 237 13.39 -2.77 -5.62
CA GLY A 237 12.09 -2.32 -6.10
C GLY A 237 11.08 -1.91 -5.01
N PHE A 238 11.48 -1.90 -3.73
CA PHE A 238 10.52 -1.76 -2.62
C PHE A 238 10.52 -0.36 -1.97
N ARG A 239 11.38 0.56 -2.42
CA ARG A 239 11.58 1.87 -1.79
C ARG A 239 10.30 2.70 -1.70
N HIS A 240 9.56 2.81 -2.81
CA HIS A 240 8.37 3.66 -2.86
C HIS A 240 7.18 3.00 -2.15
N LEU A 241 7.07 1.67 -2.22
CA LEU A 241 6.08 0.92 -1.45
C LEU A 241 6.27 1.16 0.06
N ASP A 242 7.50 1.06 0.58
CA ASP A 242 7.78 1.32 1.99
C ASP A 242 7.43 2.75 2.41
N LEU A 243 7.83 3.74 1.60
CA LEU A 243 7.49 5.15 1.84
C LEU A 243 5.97 5.37 1.92
N LEU A 244 5.23 4.89 0.91
CA LEU A 244 3.79 5.12 0.81
C LEU A 244 3.00 4.45 1.91
N VAL A 245 3.41 3.25 2.36
CA VAL A 245 2.80 2.58 3.50
C VAL A 245 3.02 3.36 4.80
N ARG A 246 4.23 3.86 5.03
CA ARG A 246 4.57 4.60 6.27
C ARG A 246 3.88 5.95 6.32
N GLU A 247 4.09 6.75 5.29
CA GLU A 247 3.63 8.13 5.29
C GLU A 247 2.14 8.23 4.94
N GLY A 248 1.63 7.36 4.07
CA GLY A 248 0.24 7.38 3.62
C GLY A 248 -0.78 7.23 4.74
N ARG A 249 -0.45 6.50 5.81
CA ARG A 249 -1.33 6.30 6.97
C ARG A 249 -1.74 7.63 7.61
N ASN A 250 -0.82 8.59 7.65
CA ASN A 250 -1.05 9.91 8.24
C ASN A 250 -1.99 10.79 7.39
N TRP A 251 -2.21 10.43 6.13
CA TRP A 251 -3.10 11.17 5.22
C TRP A 251 -4.50 10.58 5.16
N LEU A 252 -4.63 9.29 5.42
CA LEU A 252 -5.92 8.61 5.49
C LEU A 252 -6.69 9.03 6.73
N ARG A 253 -7.99 9.24 6.60
CA ARG A 253 -8.90 9.30 7.76
C ARG A 253 -9.04 7.91 8.41
N PRO A 254 -9.51 7.80 9.66
CA PRO A 254 -9.98 6.52 10.20
C PRO A 254 -10.99 5.85 9.25
N GLY A 255 -10.77 4.57 8.93
CA GLY A 255 -11.53 3.83 7.92
C GLY A 255 -11.18 4.11 6.46
N GLY A 256 -10.20 4.98 6.18
CA GLY A 256 -9.71 5.26 4.83
C GLY A 256 -8.84 4.13 4.26
N TRP A 257 -8.82 3.99 2.95
CA TRP A 257 -8.18 2.88 2.24
C TRP A 257 -6.85 3.26 1.58
N LEU A 258 -5.86 2.37 1.67
CA LEU A 258 -4.63 2.38 0.89
C LEU A 258 -4.70 1.26 -0.15
N ILE A 259 -4.40 1.58 -1.42
CA ILE A 259 -4.28 0.60 -2.50
C ILE A 259 -2.96 0.83 -3.23
N LEU A 260 -2.09 -0.17 -3.25
CA LEU A 260 -0.78 -0.07 -3.88
C LEU A 260 -0.58 -1.22 -4.86
N GLU A 261 -0.32 -0.89 -6.12
CA GLU A 261 0.17 -1.85 -7.11
C GLU A 261 1.62 -2.23 -6.79
N CYS A 262 1.98 -3.50 -6.99
CA CYS A 262 3.32 -4.01 -6.70
C CYS A 262 3.72 -5.14 -7.67
N GLY A 263 5.01 -5.49 -7.69
CA GLY A 263 5.50 -6.68 -8.37
C GLY A 263 4.94 -7.98 -7.78
N SER A 264 4.92 -9.05 -8.59
CA SER A 264 4.29 -10.34 -8.21
C SER A 264 4.90 -11.02 -7.00
N GLU A 265 6.17 -10.74 -6.70
CA GLU A 265 6.89 -11.31 -5.56
C GLU A 265 6.89 -10.37 -4.33
N GLN A 266 6.29 -9.20 -4.44
CA GLN A 266 6.34 -8.16 -3.39
C GLN A 266 5.10 -8.17 -2.48
N GLY A 267 4.00 -8.83 -2.87
CA GLY A 267 2.71 -8.75 -2.17
C GLY A 267 2.77 -9.22 -0.71
N ILE A 268 3.42 -10.35 -0.43
CA ILE A 268 3.56 -10.87 0.95
C ILE A 268 4.36 -9.90 1.83
N ARG A 269 5.46 -9.35 1.31
CA ARG A 269 6.28 -8.36 2.04
C ARG A 269 5.50 -7.07 2.29
N LEU A 270 4.74 -6.61 1.30
CA LEU A 270 3.90 -5.42 1.39
C LEU A 270 2.77 -5.60 2.40
N GLN A 271 2.06 -6.73 2.37
CA GLN A 271 1.06 -7.08 3.38
C GLN A 271 1.67 -7.09 4.79
N SER A 272 2.83 -7.73 4.96
CA SER A 272 3.52 -7.78 6.26
C SER A 272 3.87 -6.39 6.77
N LEU A 273 4.35 -5.50 5.89
CA LEU A 273 4.65 -4.12 6.24
C LEU A 273 3.37 -3.33 6.62
N LEU A 274 2.29 -3.47 5.86
CA LEU A 274 1.01 -2.82 6.14
C LEU A 274 0.47 -3.21 7.51
N ILE A 275 0.45 -4.52 7.81
CA ILE A 275 0.07 -5.02 9.13
C ILE A 275 0.98 -4.39 10.17
N ALA A 276 2.30 -4.43 9.99
CA ALA A 276 3.28 -3.88 10.92
C ALA A 276 3.12 -2.35 11.14
N ARG A 277 2.67 -1.61 10.13
CA ARG A 277 2.37 -0.18 10.22
C ARG A 277 0.94 0.12 10.69
N GLY A 278 0.22 -0.87 11.20
CA GLY A 278 -1.04 -0.68 11.90
C GLY A 278 -2.24 -0.45 10.98
N TYR A 279 -2.19 -1.00 9.76
CA TYR A 279 -3.36 -1.18 8.91
C TYR A 279 -4.10 -2.47 9.29
N CYS A 280 -5.40 -2.51 9.01
CA CYS A 280 -6.27 -3.68 9.10
C CYS A 280 -6.85 -4.02 7.72
N GLU A 281 -7.63 -5.12 7.63
CA GLU A 281 -8.29 -5.55 6.38
C GLU A 281 -7.31 -5.60 5.19
N VAL A 282 -6.14 -6.23 5.42
CA VAL A 282 -5.02 -6.24 4.47
C VAL A 282 -5.12 -7.45 3.54
N GLU A 283 -5.38 -7.22 2.26
CA GLU A 283 -5.61 -8.28 1.27
C GLU A 283 -4.65 -8.17 0.08
N ILE A 284 -4.04 -9.30 -0.29
CA ILE A 284 -3.26 -9.42 -1.52
C ILE A 284 -4.22 -9.82 -2.64
N ASN A 285 -4.30 -9.02 -3.68
CA ASN A 285 -5.18 -9.23 -4.81
C ASN A 285 -4.39 -9.76 -6.00
N LEU A 286 -5.00 -10.69 -6.73
CA LEU A 286 -4.41 -11.33 -7.90
C LEU A 286 -4.94 -10.70 -9.18
N ASP A 287 -4.10 -10.62 -10.21
CA ASP A 287 -4.52 -10.27 -11.56
C ASP A 287 -5.31 -11.42 -12.22
N MET A 288 -5.87 -11.15 -13.41
CA MET A 288 -6.55 -12.17 -14.23
C MET A 288 -5.65 -13.35 -14.65
N SER A 289 -4.32 -13.24 -14.50
CA SER A 289 -3.36 -14.33 -14.72
C SER A 289 -3.02 -15.11 -13.43
N GLY A 290 -3.64 -14.76 -12.30
CA GLY A 290 -3.44 -15.40 -11.00
C GLY A 290 -2.17 -14.97 -10.27
N LYS A 291 -1.50 -13.89 -10.69
CA LYS A 291 -0.30 -13.35 -10.02
C LYS A 291 -0.68 -12.25 -9.05
N GLN A 292 0.06 -12.13 -7.94
CA GLN A 292 -0.12 -10.99 -7.03
C GLN A 292 0.14 -9.69 -7.78
N ARG A 293 -0.72 -8.69 -7.57
CA ARG A 293 -0.66 -7.46 -8.37
C ARG A 293 -0.80 -6.20 -7.55
N PHE A 294 -1.64 -6.21 -6.53
CA PHE A 294 -1.81 -5.07 -5.65
C PHE A 294 -2.26 -5.51 -4.27
N VAL A 295 -2.02 -4.66 -3.27
CA VAL A 295 -2.45 -4.89 -1.91
C VAL A 295 -3.40 -3.77 -1.49
N THR A 296 -4.54 -4.15 -0.91
CA THR A 296 -5.49 -3.25 -0.27
C THR A 296 -5.30 -3.30 1.24
N ALA A 297 -5.51 -2.17 1.90
CA ALA A 297 -5.45 -2.09 3.35
C ALA A 297 -6.28 -0.92 3.86
N ARG A 298 -6.78 -1.00 5.09
CA ARG A 298 -7.59 0.05 5.71
C ARG A 298 -6.93 0.60 6.95
N ARG A 299 -6.99 1.91 7.14
CA ARG A 299 -6.74 2.52 8.45
C ARG A 299 -7.90 2.13 9.38
N PRO A 300 -7.66 1.62 10.60
CA PRO A 300 -8.74 1.25 11.51
C PRO A 300 -9.76 2.38 11.74
N LEU A 301 -11.03 2.04 11.99
CA LEU A 301 -12.11 3.02 12.25
C LEU A 301 -11.99 3.64 13.65
N ASP A 302 -11.57 2.83 14.59
CA ASP A 302 -11.35 3.09 16.01
C ASP A 302 -9.89 3.50 16.30
N ASP A 303 -9.18 3.98 15.29
CA ASP A 303 -7.80 4.44 15.43
C ASP A 303 -7.73 5.64 16.40
N VAL A 304 -6.68 5.66 17.22
CA VAL A 304 -6.53 6.67 18.28
C VAL A 304 -6.11 8.01 17.67
N GLU A 305 -6.66 9.10 18.22
CA GLU A 305 -6.26 10.46 17.81
C GLU A 305 -4.77 10.71 18.05
N GLU A 306 -4.11 11.38 17.10
CA GLU A 306 -2.67 11.62 17.12
C GLU A 306 -2.21 12.36 18.39
N LEU A 307 -3.06 13.22 18.96
CA LEU A 307 -2.75 13.95 20.19
C LEU A 307 -2.52 13.00 21.39
N HIS A 308 -3.29 11.91 21.47
CA HIS A 308 -3.19 10.94 22.56
C HIS A 308 -1.92 10.10 22.43
N VAL A 309 -1.60 9.66 21.20
CA VAL A 309 -0.37 8.93 20.90
C VAL A 309 0.85 9.79 21.25
N ARG A 310 0.85 11.07 20.87
CA ARG A 310 1.94 12.00 21.15
C ARG A 310 2.13 12.26 22.64
N ALA A 311 1.04 12.50 23.38
CA ALA A 311 1.11 12.70 24.82
C ALA A 311 1.61 11.44 25.57
N ALA A 312 1.18 10.26 25.13
CA ALA A 312 1.66 8.99 25.65
C ALA A 312 3.16 8.76 25.36
N PHE A 313 3.61 9.07 24.14
CA PHE A 313 5.02 9.03 23.77
C PHE A 313 5.86 9.91 24.70
N ASP A 314 5.48 11.18 24.87
CA ASP A 314 6.21 12.12 25.73
C ASP A 314 6.27 11.66 27.19
N ALA A 315 5.18 11.09 27.71
CA ALA A 315 5.13 10.52 29.05
C ALA A 315 6.08 9.31 29.21
N LEU A 316 6.03 8.36 28.27
CA LEU A 316 6.86 7.15 28.31
C LEU A 316 8.36 7.48 28.15
N GLN A 317 8.71 8.44 27.29
CA GLN A 317 10.09 8.89 27.15
C GLN A 317 10.65 9.53 28.42
N ARG A 318 9.79 10.18 29.22
CA ARG A 318 10.13 10.72 30.54
C ARG A 318 10.17 9.65 31.65
N GLY A 319 9.93 8.37 31.31
CA GLY A 319 9.88 7.27 32.27
C GLY A 319 8.60 7.26 33.13
N LEU A 320 7.55 7.94 32.69
CA LEU A 320 6.27 7.98 33.37
C LEU A 320 5.35 6.85 32.88
N LEU A 321 4.33 6.53 33.69
CA LEU A 321 3.36 5.49 33.40
C LEU A 321 2.24 6.01 32.49
N VAL A 322 1.82 5.16 31.55
CA VAL A 322 0.66 5.41 30.68
C VAL A 322 -0.31 4.25 30.80
N VAL A 323 -1.61 4.53 30.86
CA VAL A 323 -2.65 3.50 30.68
C VAL A 323 -3.25 3.64 29.29
N ALA A 324 -3.45 2.53 28.59
CA ALA A 324 -4.02 2.55 27.26
C ALA A 324 -4.87 1.29 26.98
N PRO A 325 -5.90 1.39 26.12
CA PRO A 325 -6.67 0.22 25.70
C PRO A 325 -5.79 -0.74 24.87
N THR A 326 -6.11 -2.03 24.92
CA THR A 326 -5.48 -3.07 24.09
C THR A 326 -6.54 -4.01 23.51
N ASP A 327 -6.14 -4.96 22.67
CA ASP A 327 -6.99 -6.06 22.18
C ASP A 327 -7.38 -7.09 23.25
N THR A 328 -6.97 -6.89 24.49
CA THR A 328 -7.30 -7.75 25.63
C THR A 328 -7.95 -6.95 26.75
N LEU A 329 -7.13 -6.44 27.67
CA LEU A 329 -7.53 -5.57 28.78
C LEU A 329 -6.69 -4.28 28.73
N PRO A 330 -7.15 -3.16 29.30
CA PRO A 330 -6.34 -1.95 29.35
C PRO A 330 -4.98 -2.25 29.99
N GLY A 331 -3.89 -1.80 29.35
CA GLY A 331 -2.53 -2.08 29.75
C GLY A 331 -1.91 -0.91 30.52
N LEU A 332 -1.12 -1.22 31.56
CA LEU A 332 -0.22 -0.28 32.21
C LEU A 332 1.16 -0.34 31.53
N LEU A 333 1.46 0.70 30.78
CA LEU A 333 2.65 0.83 29.97
C LEU A 333 3.73 1.60 30.74
N ALA A 334 4.92 1.00 30.78
CA ALA A 334 6.14 1.61 31.26
C ALA A 334 7.28 1.24 30.31
N LYS A 335 8.14 2.20 29.98
CA LYS A 335 9.29 1.97 29.08
C LYS A 335 10.22 0.90 29.67
N TYR A 336 10.36 -0.22 28.98
CA TYR A 336 10.95 -1.43 29.57
C TYR A 336 12.46 -1.32 29.84
N ASN A 337 13.18 -0.57 29.02
CA ASN A 337 14.61 -0.32 29.24
C ASN A 337 14.90 0.72 30.34
N ASN A 338 13.87 1.28 30.97
CA ASN A 338 13.99 2.16 32.13
C ASN A 338 13.58 1.39 33.40
N VAL A 339 14.58 0.91 34.15
CA VAL A 339 14.38 0.13 35.39
C VAL A 339 13.43 0.84 36.35
N SER A 340 13.61 2.15 36.56
CA SER A 340 12.77 2.92 37.49
C SER A 340 11.31 3.00 37.04
N ALA A 341 11.05 3.05 35.73
CA ALA A 341 9.70 3.04 35.18
C ALA A 341 9.04 1.67 35.36
N VAL A 342 9.78 0.58 35.12
CA VAL A 342 9.29 -0.79 35.36
C VAL A 342 9.00 -1.01 36.84
N GLU A 343 9.90 -0.63 37.76
CA GLU A 343 9.63 -0.71 39.19
C GLU A 343 8.39 0.11 39.61
N SER A 344 8.18 1.25 38.98
CA SER A 344 7.02 2.11 39.24
C SER A 344 5.72 1.44 38.79
N SER A 345 5.72 0.66 37.71
CA SER A 345 4.54 -0.09 37.28
C SER A 345 4.17 -1.21 38.27
N TYR A 346 5.15 -1.88 38.88
CA TYR A 346 4.91 -2.83 39.97
C TYR A 346 4.28 -2.15 41.20
N LYS A 347 4.81 -0.99 41.61
CA LYS A 347 4.28 -0.20 42.73
C LYS A 347 2.86 0.28 42.46
N ALA A 348 2.58 0.80 41.26
CA ALA A 348 1.25 1.26 40.85
C ALA A 348 0.19 0.17 40.94
N LYS A 349 0.59 -1.09 40.71
CA LYS A 349 -0.30 -2.26 40.77
C LYS A 349 -0.30 -2.97 42.12
N ALA A 350 0.51 -2.54 43.09
CA ALA A 350 0.81 -3.32 44.30
C ALA A 350 1.19 -4.78 43.98
N ARG A 351 1.95 -4.99 42.89
CA ARG A 351 2.35 -6.32 42.41
C ARG A 351 3.62 -6.79 43.13
N PRO A 352 3.68 -8.06 43.60
CA PRO A 352 4.93 -8.66 44.09
C PRO A 352 6.04 -8.65 43.04
N SER A 353 7.26 -8.29 43.42
CA SER A 353 8.41 -8.16 42.50
C SER A 353 8.92 -9.49 41.95
N ASP A 354 8.51 -10.63 42.53
CA ASP A 354 8.81 -11.98 42.07
C ASP A 354 7.87 -12.46 40.95
N GLN A 355 6.80 -11.72 40.66
CA GLN A 355 5.87 -12.07 39.58
C GLN A 355 6.17 -11.28 38.30
N PRO A 356 6.69 -11.92 37.23
CA PRO A 356 7.06 -11.23 36.00
C PRO A 356 5.85 -10.57 35.32
N VAL A 357 6.10 -9.51 34.56
CA VAL A 357 5.11 -8.86 33.69
C VAL A 357 5.48 -9.10 32.23
N PRO A 358 4.50 -9.29 31.33
CA PRO A 358 4.79 -9.37 29.92
C PRO A 358 5.27 -8.02 29.38
N VAL A 359 6.02 -8.06 28.28
CA VAL A 359 6.50 -6.90 27.54
C VAL A 359 5.85 -6.89 26.16
N LEU A 360 5.33 -5.73 25.79
CA LEU A 360 4.78 -5.47 24.47
C LEU A 360 5.89 -4.98 23.54
N VAL A 361 5.87 -5.52 22.32
CA VAL A 361 6.77 -5.17 21.22
C VAL A 361 5.98 -4.75 19.99
N SER A 362 6.59 -3.95 19.11
CA SER A 362 5.97 -3.48 17.87
C SER A 362 5.85 -4.56 16.79
N GLY A 363 6.66 -5.62 16.89
CA GLY A 363 6.69 -6.73 15.94
C GLY A 363 7.82 -7.73 16.20
N ILE A 364 7.97 -8.70 15.29
CA ILE A 364 8.97 -9.78 15.39
C ILE A 364 10.42 -9.27 15.41
N GLU A 365 10.73 -8.21 14.67
CA GLU A 365 12.08 -7.63 14.62
C GLU A 365 12.51 -7.06 15.97
N GLN A 366 11.60 -6.37 16.66
CA GLN A 366 11.86 -5.86 18.01
C GLN A 366 11.90 -7.01 19.03
N ALA A 367 11.08 -8.06 18.85
CA ALA A 367 11.15 -9.28 19.67
C ALA A 367 12.50 -10.01 19.53
N ALA A 368 13.05 -10.08 18.30
CA ALA A 368 14.33 -10.72 18.00
C ALA A 368 15.52 -10.07 18.74
N GLN A 369 15.38 -8.80 19.12
CA GLN A 369 16.36 -8.07 19.92
C GLN A 369 16.25 -8.37 21.43
N MET A 370 15.24 -9.14 21.85
CA MET A 370 14.96 -9.41 23.26
C MET A 370 15.01 -10.90 23.57
N ILE A 371 14.49 -11.75 22.68
CA ILE A 371 14.33 -13.19 22.90
C ILE A 371 14.93 -14.04 21.78
N HIS A 372 15.31 -15.27 22.12
CA HIS A 372 15.69 -16.27 21.14
C HIS A 372 14.46 -16.72 20.33
N LEU A 373 14.46 -16.46 19.03
CA LEU A 373 13.42 -16.87 18.10
C LEU A 373 13.78 -18.21 17.44
N ASN A 374 13.52 -19.31 18.16
CA ASN A 374 13.59 -20.65 17.58
C ASN A 374 12.44 -20.88 16.56
N ASP A 375 12.50 -21.98 15.82
CA ASP A 375 11.52 -22.27 14.77
C ASP A 375 10.08 -22.33 15.30
N GLU A 376 9.88 -22.82 16.52
CA GLU A 376 8.56 -22.96 17.12
C GLU A 376 7.96 -21.59 17.50
N VAL A 377 8.76 -20.73 18.12
CA VAL A 377 8.39 -19.33 18.40
C VAL A 377 8.05 -18.62 17.09
N ARG A 378 8.82 -18.83 16.02
CA ARG A 378 8.55 -18.21 14.71
C ARG A 378 7.21 -18.65 14.12
N LYS A 379 6.84 -19.93 14.24
CA LYS A 379 5.52 -20.41 13.80
C LYS A 379 4.40 -19.76 14.60
N LEU A 380 4.51 -19.73 15.92
CA LEU A 380 3.50 -19.12 16.79
C LEU A 380 3.33 -17.62 16.50
N VAL A 381 4.44 -16.91 16.30
CA VAL A 381 4.43 -15.50 15.91
C VAL A 381 3.76 -15.31 14.54
N ALA A 382 4.10 -16.12 13.55
CA ALA A 382 3.52 -16.01 12.21
C ALA A 382 2.00 -16.23 12.19
N THR A 383 1.48 -17.08 13.08
CA THR A 383 0.06 -17.43 13.13
C THR A 383 -0.75 -16.50 14.04
N HIS A 384 -0.19 -16.07 15.17
CA HIS A 384 -0.96 -15.42 16.24
C HIS A 384 -0.57 -13.97 16.53
N TRP A 385 0.50 -13.45 15.91
CA TRP A 385 0.88 -12.03 16.05
C TRP A 385 0.58 -11.24 14.77
N PRO A 386 0.11 -9.99 14.91
CA PRO A 386 -0.22 -9.31 16.17
C PRO A 386 -1.52 -9.85 16.81
N GLY A 387 -1.58 -9.94 18.14
CA GLY A 387 -2.73 -10.52 18.83
C GLY A 387 -2.51 -10.90 20.29
N ALA A 388 -3.45 -11.68 20.82
CA ALA A 388 -3.56 -12.00 22.25
C ALA A 388 -2.73 -13.20 22.73
N LEU A 389 -1.59 -13.48 22.09
CA LEU A 389 -0.65 -14.53 22.50
C LEU A 389 0.62 -13.93 23.12
N THR A 390 0.97 -14.36 24.33
CA THR A 390 2.22 -14.02 25.02
C THR A 390 3.14 -15.24 25.04
N LEU A 391 4.37 -15.07 24.57
CA LEU A 391 5.38 -16.12 24.52
C LEU A 391 6.44 -15.87 25.58
N VAL A 392 6.62 -16.80 26.52
CA VAL A 392 7.72 -16.80 27.46
C VAL A 392 8.90 -17.52 26.82
N ALA A 393 9.97 -16.77 26.58
CA ALA A 393 11.17 -17.25 25.93
C ALA A 393 12.44 -16.80 26.66
N GLU A 394 13.56 -17.48 26.36
CA GLU A 394 14.87 -17.09 26.86
C GLU A 394 15.31 -15.75 26.27
N ARG A 395 15.87 -14.90 27.13
CA ARG A 395 16.42 -13.61 26.72
C ARG A 395 17.71 -13.81 25.95
N ILE A 396 17.93 -13.00 24.91
CA ILE A 396 19.22 -13.02 24.19
C ILE A 396 20.38 -12.47 25.04
N SER A 397 20.07 -11.60 26.01
CA SER A 397 21.06 -10.99 26.90
C SER A 397 20.43 -10.39 28.16
N GLY A 398 21.27 -10.23 29.19
CA GLY A 398 20.89 -9.60 30.45
C GLY A 398 19.89 -10.42 31.26
N VAL A 399 19.29 -9.75 32.25
CA VAL A 399 18.23 -10.29 33.09
C VAL A 399 17.05 -9.32 33.12
N ASP A 400 15.88 -9.81 33.49
CA ASP A 400 14.73 -8.96 33.74
C ASP A 400 15.02 -7.93 34.83
N PRO A 401 14.69 -6.63 34.63
CA PRO A 401 15.12 -5.55 35.51
C PRO A 401 14.53 -5.61 36.92
N VAL A 402 13.44 -6.35 37.15
CA VAL A 402 12.79 -6.45 38.46
C VAL A 402 12.94 -7.85 39.05
N THR A 403 12.63 -8.88 38.27
CA THR A 403 12.66 -10.28 38.74
C THR A 403 14.06 -10.90 38.73
N GLY A 404 14.99 -10.36 37.92
CA GLY A 404 16.33 -10.94 37.73
C GLY A 404 16.34 -12.25 36.93
N GLY A 405 15.20 -12.68 36.36
CA GLY A 405 15.09 -13.89 35.57
C GLY A 405 15.75 -13.78 34.19
N ASN A 406 16.15 -14.93 33.63
CA ASN A 406 16.70 -15.05 32.27
C ASN A 406 15.63 -15.30 31.19
N THR A 407 14.36 -15.38 31.57
CA THR A 407 13.22 -15.50 30.66
C THR A 407 12.37 -14.23 30.68
N ILE A 408 11.55 -14.04 29.65
CA ILE A 408 10.65 -12.91 29.51
C ILE A 408 9.43 -13.29 28.69
N GLY A 409 8.25 -12.85 29.12
CA GLY A 409 7.03 -12.93 28.32
C GLY A 409 6.96 -11.77 27.33
N VAL A 410 6.86 -12.04 26.04
CA VAL A 410 6.76 -11.04 24.97
C VAL A 410 5.46 -11.19 24.22
N ARG A 411 4.86 -10.09 23.78
CA ARG A 411 3.64 -10.06 22.96
C ARG A 411 3.66 -8.90 21.96
N CYS A 412 3.18 -9.13 20.75
CA CYS A 412 2.88 -8.08 19.78
C CYS A 412 1.36 -7.81 19.81
N PRO A 413 0.88 -6.67 20.36
CA PRO A 413 -0.56 -6.42 20.53
C PRO A 413 -1.25 -6.12 19.18
N GLU A 414 -2.51 -6.49 18.99
CA GLU A 414 -3.25 -6.24 17.74
C GLU A 414 -3.30 -4.75 17.35
N PRO A 415 -3.68 -3.80 18.25
CA PRO A 415 -3.99 -2.44 17.86
C PRO A 415 -2.82 -1.74 17.18
N GLY A 416 -3.04 -1.35 15.93
CA GLY A 416 -1.99 -0.79 15.07
C GLY A 416 -1.32 0.46 15.66
N TRP A 417 -2.09 1.38 16.22
CA TRP A 417 -1.57 2.59 16.86
C TRP A 417 -0.68 2.29 18.07
N LEU A 418 -0.97 1.23 18.82
CA LEU A 418 -0.18 0.84 19.98
C LEU A 418 1.17 0.29 19.54
N ARG A 419 1.19 -0.51 18.47
CA ARG A 419 2.45 -0.99 17.88
C ARG A 419 3.29 0.14 17.32
N LEU A 420 2.69 1.15 16.68
CA LEU A 420 3.41 2.35 16.23
C LEU A 420 4.03 3.12 17.41
N LEU A 421 3.26 3.34 18.48
CA LEU A 421 3.78 3.96 19.71
C LEU A 421 4.96 3.17 20.30
N ILE A 422 4.88 1.85 20.33
CA ILE A 422 5.95 0.97 20.83
C ILE A 422 7.16 0.97 19.90
N ASP A 423 6.98 1.12 18.59
CA ASP A 423 8.09 1.25 17.61
C ASP A 423 8.92 2.50 17.92
N ASP A 424 8.24 3.63 18.19
CA ASP A 424 8.87 4.92 18.47
C ASP A 424 9.49 5.01 19.89
N VAL A 425 8.81 4.44 20.89
CA VAL A 425 9.28 4.47 22.30
C VAL A 425 10.34 3.41 22.57
N GLY A 426 10.22 2.24 21.93
CA GLY A 426 10.83 0.99 22.35
C GLY A 426 9.88 0.12 23.18
N PRO A 427 10.28 -1.12 23.53
CA PRO A 427 9.43 -2.07 24.25
C PRO A 427 8.88 -1.49 25.56
N VAL A 428 7.64 -1.84 25.89
CA VAL A 428 6.93 -1.36 27.09
C VAL A 428 6.33 -2.53 27.88
N THR A 429 6.09 -2.36 29.18
CA THR A 429 5.33 -3.36 29.95
C THR A 429 3.90 -3.50 29.43
N GLY A 430 3.34 -4.72 29.52
CA GLY A 430 2.02 -5.08 29.00
C GLY A 430 1.08 -5.72 30.01
N SER A 431 1.27 -5.46 31.31
CA SER A 431 0.36 -5.97 32.33
C SER A 431 -0.95 -5.19 32.34
N SER A 432 -2.08 -5.83 32.66
CA SER A 432 -3.38 -5.17 32.81
C SER A 432 -3.33 -3.99 33.80
N ALA A 433 -4.14 -2.96 33.64
CA ALA A 433 -4.17 -1.76 34.47
C ALA A 433 -5.16 -1.93 35.64
N ASN A 434 -4.70 -2.57 36.71
CA ASN A 434 -5.49 -2.90 37.89
C ASN A 434 -4.59 -3.17 39.10
N LEU A 435 -5.13 -3.08 40.31
CA LEU A 435 -4.47 -3.62 41.50
C LEU A 435 -4.31 -5.14 41.37
N HIS A 436 -3.20 -5.67 41.88
CA HIS A 436 -2.90 -7.08 41.83
C HIS A 436 -4.00 -7.91 42.52
N GLY A 437 -4.57 -8.88 41.78
CA GLY A 437 -5.67 -9.73 42.27
C GLY A 437 -7.08 -9.16 42.09
N VAL A 438 -7.22 -7.92 41.61
CA VAL A 438 -8.52 -7.30 41.31
C VAL A 438 -8.87 -7.51 39.83
N GLU A 439 -10.15 -7.64 39.50
CA GLU A 439 -10.59 -7.71 38.10
C GLU A 439 -10.28 -6.39 37.36
N THR A 440 -9.92 -6.47 36.08
CA THR A 440 -9.59 -5.28 35.29
C THR A 440 -10.84 -4.77 34.59
N LEU A 441 -11.14 -3.48 34.75
CA LEU A 441 -12.22 -2.82 34.02
C LEU A 441 -11.82 -2.64 32.55
N VAL A 442 -12.80 -2.72 31.65
CA VAL A 442 -12.53 -2.68 30.19
C VAL A 442 -12.24 -1.28 29.66
N GLY A 443 -12.73 -0.23 30.33
CA GLY A 443 -12.41 1.17 30.00
C GLY A 443 -11.06 1.60 30.56
N ALA A 444 -10.23 2.23 29.74
CA ALA A 444 -8.88 2.63 30.13
C ALA A 444 -8.86 3.66 31.27
N GLU A 445 -9.81 4.59 31.26
CA GLU A 445 -9.99 5.61 32.30
C GLU A 445 -10.38 4.98 33.65
N ASP A 446 -11.36 4.07 33.62
CA ASP A 446 -11.81 3.35 34.80
C ASP A 446 -10.72 2.45 35.37
N ALA A 447 -10.00 1.75 34.49
CA ALA A 447 -8.85 0.92 34.85
C ALA A 447 -7.74 1.74 35.53
N ALA A 448 -7.40 2.90 34.96
CA ALA A 448 -6.40 3.81 35.52
C ALA A 448 -6.77 4.30 36.93
N ALA A 449 -8.06 4.59 37.17
CA ALA A 449 -8.55 5.07 38.47
C ALA A 449 -8.42 4.02 39.59
N THR A 450 -8.22 2.75 39.26
CA THR A 450 -8.02 1.68 40.27
C THR A 450 -6.58 1.60 40.78
N LEU A 451 -5.60 2.20 40.09
CA LEU A 451 -4.19 2.05 40.40
C LEU A 451 -3.82 2.75 41.72
N ALA A 452 -2.82 2.21 42.43
CA ALA A 452 -2.28 2.82 43.64
C ALA A 452 -1.44 4.07 43.37
N ILE A 453 -0.92 4.20 42.14
CA ILE A 453 -0.19 5.37 41.66
C ILE A 453 -0.87 5.81 40.37
N GLU A 454 -1.18 7.10 40.30
CA GLU A 454 -1.80 7.71 39.13
C GLU A 454 -0.88 7.63 37.91
N ALA A 455 -1.44 7.19 36.78
CA ALA A 455 -0.74 7.25 35.51
C ALA A 455 -0.59 8.70 35.04
N ALA A 456 0.55 9.04 34.43
CA ALA A 456 0.77 10.40 33.95
C ALA A 456 -0.10 10.74 32.74
N TYR A 457 -0.56 9.72 32.01
CA TYR A 457 -1.49 9.86 30.90
C TYR A 457 -2.37 8.64 30.75
N VAL A 458 -3.60 8.84 30.29
CA VAL A 458 -4.52 7.78 29.92
C VAL A 458 -4.97 8.03 28.49
N ILE A 459 -4.73 7.06 27.61
CA ILE A 459 -5.34 7.06 26.27
C ILE A 459 -6.79 6.59 26.47
N PRO A 460 -7.80 7.38 26.09
CA PRO A 460 -9.20 7.02 26.27
C PRO A 460 -9.57 5.84 25.36
N GLY A 461 -10.50 5.01 25.82
CA GLY A 461 -11.06 3.93 25.01
C GLY A 461 -11.34 2.65 25.80
N VAL A 462 -11.91 1.67 25.11
CA VAL A 462 -12.34 0.40 25.69
C VAL A 462 -11.54 -0.74 25.06
N SER A 463 -11.12 -1.70 25.88
CA SER A 463 -10.54 -2.96 25.40
C SER A 463 -11.65 -3.98 25.21
N GLU A 464 -12.03 -4.23 23.96
CA GLU A 464 -13.19 -5.09 23.63
C GLU A 464 -12.93 -6.59 23.88
N GLY A 465 -11.66 -7.01 23.96
CA GLY A 465 -11.29 -8.42 24.11
C GLY A 465 -11.76 -9.06 25.42
N GLY A 466 -11.82 -8.29 26.51
CA GLY A 466 -12.37 -8.70 27.82
C GLY A 466 -11.63 -9.84 28.56
N LEU A 467 -10.79 -10.60 27.87
CA LEU A 467 -9.96 -11.67 28.39
C LEU A 467 -8.49 -11.29 28.31
N ALA A 468 -7.70 -11.79 29.26
CA ALA A 468 -6.26 -11.64 29.22
C ALA A 468 -5.65 -12.48 28.09
N SER A 469 -4.41 -12.18 27.68
CA SER A 469 -3.69 -12.99 26.68
C SER A 469 -3.47 -14.44 27.13
N THR A 470 -3.45 -15.37 26.18
CA THR A 470 -2.92 -16.71 26.44
C THR A 470 -1.41 -16.62 26.63
N VAL A 471 -0.85 -17.33 27.62
CA VAL A 471 0.58 -17.31 27.95
C VAL A 471 1.15 -18.71 27.75
N VAL A 472 2.14 -18.83 26.88
CA VAL A 472 2.82 -20.09 26.54
C VAL A 472 4.30 -19.98 26.87
N ASP A 473 4.82 -20.96 27.57
CA ASP A 473 6.25 -21.16 27.79
C ASP A 473 6.84 -21.97 26.63
N THR A 474 7.85 -21.39 25.99
CA THR A 474 8.56 -21.97 24.84
C THR A 474 10.01 -22.33 25.17
N THR A 475 10.39 -22.34 26.46
CA THR A 475 11.77 -22.59 26.90
C THR A 475 12.12 -24.07 27.06
N GLY A 476 11.11 -24.94 27.22
CA GLY A 476 11.29 -26.38 27.34
C GLY A 476 11.27 -27.13 25.99
N GLU A 477 11.38 -28.46 26.06
CA GLU A 477 11.27 -29.34 24.87
C GLU A 477 9.87 -29.36 24.24
N SER A 478 8.85 -29.01 25.03
CA SER A 478 7.44 -28.95 24.62
C SER A 478 6.82 -27.64 25.07
N LEU A 479 5.85 -27.13 24.30
CA LEU A 479 5.05 -25.96 24.67
C LEU A 479 4.24 -26.23 25.94
N VAL A 480 4.30 -25.30 26.90
CA VAL A 480 3.51 -25.37 28.14
C VAL A 480 2.62 -24.14 28.24
N VAL A 481 1.30 -24.33 28.27
CA VAL A 481 0.36 -23.23 28.53
C VAL A 481 0.39 -22.89 30.01
N LEU A 482 0.92 -21.70 30.35
CA LEU A 482 0.97 -21.19 31.72
C LEU A 482 -0.34 -20.52 32.15
N ARG A 483 -1.05 -19.94 31.18
CA ARG A 483 -2.37 -19.32 31.37
C ARG A 483 -3.17 -19.40 30.08
N GLU A 484 -4.38 -19.93 30.17
CA GLU A 484 -5.36 -19.83 29.09
C GLU A 484 -6.03 -18.45 29.09
N GLY A 485 -6.21 -17.89 27.91
CA GLY A 485 -6.73 -16.54 27.70
C GLY A 485 -7.51 -16.46 26.38
N ALA A 486 -7.40 -15.34 25.68
CA ALA A 486 -8.18 -15.08 24.47
C ALA A 486 -7.83 -15.97 23.25
N VAL A 487 -6.66 -16.63 23.23
CA VAL A 487 -6.29 -17.58 22.17
C VAL A 487 -6.55 -19.01 22.67
N ASP A 488 -7.40 -19.74 21.96
CA ASP A 488 -7.75 -21.13 22.27
C ASP A 488 -6.51 -22.02 22.18
N VAL A 489 -6.29 -22.85 23.20
CA VAL A 489 -5.15 -23.77 23.30
C VAL A 489 -5.13 -24.78 22.16
N ASN A 490 -6.29 -25.16 21.61
CA ASN A 490 -6.39 -26.07 20.47
C ASN A 490 -5.86 -25.46 19.17
N GLN A 491 -5.64 -24.14 19.11
CA GLN A 491 -5.01 -23.48 17.97
C GLN A 491 -3.48 -23.42 18.08
N LEU A 492 -2.93 -23.77 19.25
CA LEU A 492 -1.50 -23.67 19.58
C LEU A 492 -0.76 -25.00 19.47
N LEU A 493 -1.50 -26.11 19.51
CA LEU A 493 -1.02 -27.50 19.44
C LEU A 493 -1.44 -28.13 18.11
#